data_AF-A0A383BFF5-F1
#
_entry.id   AF-A0A383BFF5-F1
#
_cell.length_a   1.000
_cell.length_b   1.000
_cell.length_c   1.000
_cell.angle_alpha   90.00
_cell.angle_beta   90.00
_cell.angle_gamma   90.00
#
_symmetry.space_group_name_H-M   'P 1'
#
loop_
_entity.id
_entity.type
_entity.pdbx_description
1 polymer ?
#
loop_
_entity_poly.entity_id
_entity_poly.type
_entity_poly.pdbx_seq_one_letter_code
_entity_poly.pdbx_strand_id
1 'polypeptide(L)'
;VKLKLNLLLIAALSAILFLTSGCNKTQPITPPFHGDYPAQELRSMWSFCVMNFTFKAPQTPRFLVAQMCDCYLDEMRTSHPFKHINNLSDNETRAMGQHLIKECNVAPGQNQQT
;
A
#
# COMPACT_ATOMS: atom_id res chain seq x y z
N VAL A 1 -8.02 -22.14 61.03
CA VAL A 1 -6.87 -21.53 60.33
C VAL A 1 -6.67 -22.12 58.93
N LYS A 2 -6.56 -23.45 58.78
CA LYS A 2 -6.35 -24.13 57.47
C LYS A 2 -7.36 -23.77 56.38
N LEU A 3 -8.65 -23.65 56.72
CA LEU A 3 -9.71 -23.35 55.73
C LEU A 3 -9.61 -21.93 55.14
N LYS A 4 -9.25 -20.94 55.97
CA LYS A 4 -9.06 -19.54 55.51
C LYS A 4 -7.84 -19.39 54.60
N LEU A 5 -6.77 -20.14 54.90
CA LEU A 5 -5.55 -20.14 54.09
C LEU A 5 -5.79 -20.76 52.70
N ASN A 6 -6.55 -21.86 52.63
CA ASN A 6 -6.92 -22.49 51.36
C ASN A 6 -7.82 -21.59 50.51
N LEU A 7 -8.76 -20.86 51.12
CA LEU A 7 -9.64 -19.95 50.40
C LEU A 7 -8.88 -18.76 49.80
N LEU A 8 -7.90 -18.20 50.54
CA LEU A 8 -7.04 -17.13 50.06
C LEU A 8 -6.13 -17.59 48.91
N LEU A 9 -5.59 -18.82 48.98
CA LEU A 9 -4.80 -19.41 47.89
C LEU A 9 -5.63 -19.59 46.62
N ILE A 10 -6.87 -20.09 46.73
CA ILE A 10 -7.76 -20.27 45.57
C ILE A 10 -8.12 -18.92 44.94
N ALA A 11 -8.44 -17.91 45.76
CA ALA A 11 -8.74 -16.57 45.27
C ALA A 11 -7.54 -15.94 44.54
N ALA A 12 -6.34 -16.05 45.11
CA ALA A 12 -5.11 -15.56 44.49
C ALA A 12 -4.80 -16.25 43.15
N LEU A 13 -4.94 -17.59 43.09
CA LEU A 13 -4.73 -18.35 41.86
C LEU A 13 -5.75 -17.99 40.77
N SER A 14 -7.02 -17.78 41.15
CA SER A 14 -8.06 -17.35 40.20
C SER A 14 -7.77 -15.96 39.62
N ALA A 15 -7.32 -15.00 40.44
CA ALA A 15 -6.97 -13.65 40.00
C ALA A 15 -5.78 -13.64 39.02
N ILE A 16 -4.78 -14.51 39.24
CA ILE A 16 -3.62 -14.66 38.35
C ILE A 16 -4.06 -15.20 36.98
N LEU A 17 -5.03 -16.13 36.94
CA LEU A 17 -5.55 -16.71 35.69
C LEU A 17 -6.31 -15.69 34.83
N PHE A 18 -7.01 -14.75 35.45
CA PHE A 18 -7.73 -13.69 34.74
C PHE A 18 -6.79 -12.64 34.11
N LEU A 19 -5.62 -12.38 34.71
CA LEU A 19 -4.68 -11.38 34.21
C LEU A 19 -3.92 -11.82 32.94
N THR A 20 -3.84 -13.12 32.64
CA THR A 20 -3.10 -13.64 31.47
C THR A 20 -3.97 -13.84 30.24
N SER A 21 -5.29 -13.60 30.33
CA SER A 21 -6.25 -13.89 29.24
C SER A 21 -6.38 -12.77 28.18
N GLY A 22 -5.52 -11.75 28.20
CA GLY A 22 -5.64 -10.54 27.39
C GLY A 22 -4.88 -10.52 26.05
N CYS A 23 -4.53 -11.66 25.45
CA CYS A 23 -3.87 -11.67 24.14
C CYS A 23 -4.92 -11.56 23.01
N ASN A 24 -5.30 -10.33 22.67
CA ASN A 24 -6.10 -10.07 21.47
C ASN A 24 -5.25 -10.47 20.25
N LYS A 25 -5.74 -11.43 19.45
CA LYS A 25 -5.11 -11.77 18.17
C LYS A 25 -5.09 -10.52 17.30
N THR A 26 -3.90 -9.95 17.07
CA THR A 26 -3.72 -8.92 16.06
C THR A 26 -4.19 -9.49 14.73
N GLN A 27 -5.25 -8.91 14.17
CA GLN A 27 -5.70 -9.28 12.83
C GLN A 27 -4.55 -9.02 11.85
N PRO A 28 -4.18 -9.97 11.00
CA PRO A 28 -3.14 -9.74 10.00
C PRO A 28 -3.61 -8.59 9.09
N ILE A 29 -2.89 -7.46 9.13
CA ILE A 29 -3.13 -6.34 8.22
C ILE A 29 -2.70 -6.81 6.84
N THR A 30 -3.67 -7.08 5.96
CA THR A 30 -3.37 -7.33 4.56
C THR A 30 -3.00 -5.99 3.92
N PRO A 31 -1.77 -5.84 3.39
CA PRO A 31 -1.40 -4.62 2.69
C PRO A 31 -2.30 -4.43 1.46
N PRO A 32 -2.59 -3.18 1.06
CA PRO A 32 -3.45 -2.91 -0.10
C PRO A 32 -2.82 -3.33 -1.43
N PHE A 33 -1.54 -3.71 -1.44
CA PHE A 33 -0.78 -4.06 -2.64
C PHE A 33 -0.51 -5.56 -2.74
N HIS A 34 -0.39 -6.08 -3.97
CA HIS A 34 -0.12 -7.49 -4.25
C HIS A 34 1.21 -8.03 -3.66
N GLY A 35 2.11 -7.17 -3.17
CA GLY A 35 3.30 -7.55 -2.40
C GLY A 35 4.38 -8.31 -3.19
N ASP A 36 4.19 -8.51 -4.49
CA ASP A 36 5.00 -9.35 -5.37
C ASP A 36 5.94 -8.55 -6.30
N TYR A 37 6.01 -7.24 -6.13
CA TYR A 37 6.87 -6.35 -6.91
C TYR A 37 8.27 -6.25 -6.30
N PRO A 38 9.34 -6.67 -7.01
CA PRO A 38 10.70 -6.42 -6.55
C PRO A 38 10.97 -4.93 -6.45
N ALA A 39 11.66 -4.50 -5.39
CA ALA A 39 11.96 -3.08 -5.19
C ALA A 39 12.75 -2.45 -6.36
N GLN A 40 13.59 -3.25 -7.03
CA GLN A 40 14.31 -2.78 -8.22
C GLN A 40 13.36 -2.47 -9.38
N GLU A 41 12.36 -3.31 -9.62
CA GLU A 41 11.37 -3.11 -10.68
C GLU A 41 10.52 -1.87 -10.43
N LEU A 42 10.10 -1.65 -9.19
CA LEU A 42 9.39 -0.42 -8.80
C LEU A 42 10.21 0.83 -9.10
N ARG A 43 11.51 0.83 -8.78
CA ARG A 43 12.40 1.97 -9.09
C ARG A 43 12.58 2.16 -10.59
N SER A 44 12.69 1.07 -11.36
CA SER A 44 12.80 1.13 -12.82
C SER A 44 11.53 1.71 -13.44
N MET A 45 10.36 1.24 -13.03
CA MET A 45 9.07 1.74 -13.48
C MET A 45 8.87 3.22 -13.11
N TRP A 46 9.21 3.61 -11.88
CA TRP A 46 9.16 5.01 -11.44
C TRP A 46 10.05 5.90 -12.31
N SER A 47 11.31 5.49 -12.50
CA SER A 47 12.29 6.24 -13.28
C SER A 47 11.83 6.39 -14.73
N PHE A 48 11.26 5.32 -15.31
CA PHE A 48 10.67 5.35 -16.64
C PHE A 48 9.53 6.36 -16.74
N CYS A 49 8.63 6.41 -15.76
CA CYS A 49 7.56 7.40 -15.72
C CYS A 49 8.11 8.84 -15.72
N VAL A 50 9.06 9.15 -14.82
CA VAL A 50 9.66 10.49 -14.72
C VAL A 50 10.39 10.89 -16.01
N MET A 51 11.14 9.97 -16.61
CA MET A 51 11.83 10.23 -17.88
C MET A 51 10.84 10.52 -19.02
N ASN A 52 9.72 9.78 -19.08
CA ASN A 52 8.70 10.03 -20.09
C ASN A 52 8.05 11.40 -19.95
N PHE A 53 7.69 11.81 -18.72
CA PHE A 53 7.20 13.17 -18.50
C PHE A 53 8.24 14.23 -18.88
N THR A 54 9.51 14.00 -18.54
CA THR A 54 10.60 14.90 -18.92
C THR A 54 10.71 15.08 -20.44
N PHE A 55 10.50 14.02 -21.21
CA PHE A 55 10.60 14.07 -22.67
C PHE A 55 9.32 14.57 -23.36
N LYS A 56 8.14 14.15 -22.88
CA LYS A 56 6.84 14.39 -23.52
C LYS A 56 6.11 15.62 -23.01
N ALA A 57 6.37 16.02 -21.78
CA ALA A 57 5.72 17.16 -21.13
C ALA A 57 6.71 17.93 -20.22
N PRO A 58 7.82 18.45 -20.79
CA PRO A 58 8.91 19.09 -20.03
C PRO A 58 8.47 20.29 -19.18
N GLN A 59 7.34 20.91 -19.52
CA GLN A 59 6.73 22.02 -18.79
C GLN A 59 6.02 21.59 -17.50
N THR A 60 5.84 20.29 -17.27
CA THR A 60 5.16 19.78 -16.08
C THR A 60 6.05 19.99 -14.85
N PRO A 61 5.57 20.65 -13.80
CA PRO A 61 6.32 20.81 -12.56
C PRO A 61 6.80 19.47 -12.00
N ARG A 62 8.07 19.38 -11.60
CA ARG A 62 8.68 18.10 -11.16
C ARG A 62 7.95 17.46 -9.97
N PHE A 63 7.40 18.27 -9.07
CA PHE A 63 6.65 17.75 -7.92
C PHE A 63 5.36 17.05 -8.35
N LEU A 64 4.64 17.60 -9.35
CA LEU A 64 3.46 16.95 -9.92
C LEU A 64 3.84 15.67 -10.67
N VAL A 65 4.95 15.68 -11.40
CA VAL A 65 5.46 14.48 -12.06
C VAL A 65 5.73 13.37 -11.04
N ALA A 66 6.41 13.68 -9.93
CA ALA A 66 6.66 12.70 -8.87
C ALA A 66 5.34 12.15 -8.30
N GLN A 67 4.38 13.02 -7.97
CA GLN A 67 3.07 12.63 -7.44
C GLN A 67 2.29 11.73 -8.42
N MET A 68 2.27 12.07 -9.71
CA MET A 68 1.61 11.25 -10.74
C MET A 68 2.31 9.91 -10.90
N CYS A 69 3.65 9.87 -10.90
CA CYS A 69 4.40 8.61 -11.03
C CYS A 69 4.24 7.69 -9.81
N ASP A 70 4.16 8.25 -8.61
CA ASP A 70 3.83 7.49 -7.40
C ASP A 70 2.42 6.88 -7.53
N CYS A 71 1.43 7.70 -7.92
CA CYS A 71 0.06 7.24 -8.14
C CYS A 71 -0.02 6.13 -9.21
N TYR A 72 0.71 6.27 -10.32
CA TYR A 72 0.73 5.26 -11.38
C TYR A 72 1.20 3.90 -10.84
N LEU A 73 2.27 3.89 -10.04
CA LEU A 73 2.77 2.66 -9.44
C LEU A 73 1.79 2.05 -8.46
N ASP A 74 1.18 2.88 -7.61
CA ASP A 74 0.26 2.38 -6.59
C ASP A 74 -1.01 1.81 -7.22
N GLU A 75 -1.57 2.45 -8.25
CA GLU A 75 -2.70 1.91 -9.02
C GLU A 75 -2.33 0.57 -9.67
N MET A 76 -1.17 0.48 -10.33
CA MET A 76 -0.69 -0.77 -10.93
C MET A 76 -0.52 -1.89 -9.89
N ARG A 77 0.10 -1.60 -8.74
CA ARG A 77 0.38 -2.59 -7.68
C ARG A 77 -0.85 -3.01 -6.88
N THR A 78 -1.89 -2.19 -6.90
CA THR A 78 -3.19 -2.47 -6.25
C THR A 78 -4.07 -3.33 -7.16
N SER A 79 -4.03 -3.09 -8.47
CA SER A 79 -4.93 -3.73 -9.43
C SER A 79 -4.35 -4.98 -10.10
N HIS A 80 -3.02 -5.11 -10.18
CA HIS A 80 -2.36 -6.19 -10.91
C HIS A 80 -1.20 -6.79 -10.11
N PRO A 81 -1.05 -8.13 -10.09
CA PRO A 81 0.18 -8.75 -9.63
C PRO A 81 1.30 -8.51 -10.64
N PHE A 82 2.55 -8.47 -10.18
CA PHE A 82 3.74 -8.21 -11.00
C PHE A 82 3.86 -9.15 -12.21
N LYS A 83 3.49 -10.43 -12.05
CA LYS A 83 3.50 -11.42 -13.16
C LYS A 83 2.54 -11.07 -14.29
N HIS A 84 1.47 -10.34 -14.02
CA HIS A 84 0.46 -10.01 -15.02
C HIS A 84 0.88 -8.81 -15.85
N ILE A 85 1.51 -7.79 -15.24
CA ILE A 85 1.90 -6.54 -15.94
C ILE A 85 2.85 -6.81 -17.10
N ASN A 86 3.78 -7.76 -16.97
CA ASN A 86 4.73 -8.07 -18.04
C ASN A 86 4.14 -8.90 -19.19
N ASN A 87 2.89 -9.36 -19.07
CA ASN A 87 2.24 -10.23 -20.04
C ASN A 87 0.94 -9.63 -20.60
N LEU A 88 0.75 -8.32 -20.44
CA LEU A 88 -0.39 -7.62 -21.01
C LEU A 88 -0.28 -7.57 -22.54
N SER A 89 -1.39 -7.81 -23.23
CA SER A 89 -1.48 -7.50 -24.65
C SER A 89 -1.37 -5.99 -24.90
N ASP A 90 -1.12 -5.59 -26.14
CA ASP A 90 -1.07 -4.18 -26.52
C ASP A 90 -2.37 -3.42 -26.15
N ASN A 91 -3.51 -4.09 -26.31
CA ASN A 91 -4.81 -3.50 -25.97
C ASN A 91 -4.97 -3.31 -24.46
N GLU A 92 -4.58 -4.29 -23.66
CA GLU A 92 -4.62 -4.20 -22.20
C GLU A 92 -3.63 -3.15 -21.67
N THR A 93 -2.42 -3.10 -22.23
CA THR A 93 -1.41 -2.09 -21.92
C THR A 93 -1.94 -0.68 -22.21
N ARG A 94 -2.63 -0.50 -23.36
CA ARG A 94 -3.24 0.78 -23.71
C ARG A 94 -4.40 1.14 -22.79
N ALA A 95 -5.27 0.19 -22.48
CA ALA A 95 -6.40 0.40 -21.57
C ALA A 95 -5.91 0.78 -20.16
N MET A 96 -4.86 0.10 -19.68
CA MET A 96 -4.19 0.43 -18.42
C MET A 96 -3.62 1.85 -18.47
N GLY A 97 -2.88 2.21 -19.53
CA GLY A 97 -2.34 3.57 -19.68
C GLY A 97 -3.43 4.64 -19.64
N GLN A 98 -4.56 4.42 -20.31
CA GLN A 98 -5.70 5.34 -20.26
C GLN A 98 -6.33 5.44 -18.87
N HIS A 99 -6.44 4.31 -18.17
CA HIS A 99 -6.94 4.27 -16.80
C HIS A 99 -6.01 5.07 -15.87
N LEU A 100 -4.70 4.82 -15.90
CA LEU A 100 -3.71 5.55 -15.10
C LEU A 100 -3.76 7.06 -15.37
N ILE A 101 -3.83 7.47 -16.63
CA ILE A 101 -3.97 8.89 -16.99
C ILE A 101 -5.23 9.50 -16.37
N LYS A 102 -6.36 8.78 -16.43
CA LYS A 102 -7.64 9.26 -15.91
C LYS A 102 -7.64 9.42 -14.40
N GLU A 103 -7.09 8.44 -13.68
CA GLU A 103 -7.15 8.43 -12.20
C GLU A 103 -6.05 9.31 -11.59
N CYS A 104 -4.86 9.35 -12.19
CA CYS A 104 -3.68 9.94 -11.53
C CYS A 104 -3.26 11.30 -12.08
N ASN A 105 -3.60 11.68 -13.32
CA ASN A 105 -3.19 12.98 -13.83
C ASN A 105 -4.06 14.10 -13.25
N VAL A 106 -3.41 15.12 -12.69
CA VAL A 106 -4.09 16.29 -12.14
C VAL A 106 -4.79 17.06 -13.26
N ALA A 107 -6.09 17.33 -13.10
CA ALA A 107 -6.85 18.12 -14.08
C ALA A 107 -6.30 19.56 -14.18
N PRO A 108 -6.25 20.16 -15.39
CA PRO A 108 -5.84 21.54 -15.56
C PRO A 108 -6.82 22.47 -14.83
N GLY A 109 -6.41 22.98 -13.66
CA GLY A 109 -7.23 23.84 -12.80
C GLY A 109 -7.09 23.58 -11.30
N GLN A 110 -6.47 22.47 -10.89
CA GLN A 110 -6.28 22.15 -9.46
C GLN A 110 -4.92 22.62 -8.89
N ASN A 111 -4.18 23.43 -9.66
CA ASN A 111 -2.87 23.99 -9.26
C ASN A 111 -2.99 25.23 -8.35
N GLN A 112 -3.83 25.17 -7.31
CA GLN A 112 -3.88 26.20 -6.26
C GLN A 112 -4.25 25.58 -4.92
N GLN A 113 -3.34 24.80 -4.33
CA GLN A 113 -3.26 24.61 -2.87
C GLN A 113 -2.02 23.77 -2.54
N THR A 114 -0.93 24.47 -2.27
CA THR A 114 0.01 24.29 -1.14
C THR A 114 1.14 25.29 -1.28
#